data_AF-A0A5J6GC50-F1
#
_entry.id   AF-A0A5J6GC50-F1
#
_cell.length_a   1.000
_cell.length_b   1.000
_cell.length_c   1.000
_cell.angle_alpha   90.00
_cell.angle_beta   90.00
_cell.angle_gamma   90.00
#
_symmetry.space_group_name_H-M   'P 1'
#
loop_
_entity.id
_entity.type
_entity.pdbx_description
1 polymer ?
#
loop_
_entity_poly.entity_id
_entity_poly.type
_entity_poly.pdbx_seq_one_letter_code
_entity_poly.pdbx_strand_id
1 'polypeptide(L)'
;MTTPEAEPTQPETSEAPTGQVPAGGEETSRPEARLERAVRAAEQALIEYEIALETFRVEVENFSRLHHQKLGPMYARLDELDAQIAEATAARTGDPEDRRKAAEARARVMPMPGVEELFHGWMDAEGLYPEAAAMLTDQSVRPPQRVRPGEEARKLYRELVRKAHPDLAQEEGERNRREEFITRVNAAYARGDEALLRELSEEWAAGPAPEVQPLTRSEELYARLEWLAQRKELLSVLAKELEEGAIGGMLRLAPDDPDTLLDEIAEQLLAQVAEREAELERLTA
;
A
#
# COMPACT_ATOMS: atom_id res chain seq x y z
N MET A 1 -80.09 41.34 -20.15
CA MET A 1 -80.30 41.76 -21.55
C MET A 1 -79.15 42.65 -21.94
N THR A 2 -78.45 42.35 -23.03
CA THR A 2 -77.79 43.24 -24.04
C THR A 2 -76.70 42.44 -24.75
N THR A 3 -76.74 42.42 -26.07
CA THR A 3 -75.84 41.66 -26.96
C THR A 3 -74.53 42.41 -27.21
N PRO A 4 -73.47 41.69 -27.61
CA PRO A 4 -72.46 42.23 -28.53
C PRO A 4 -72.35 41.36 -29.81
N GLU A 5 -72.86 41.90 -30.91
CA GLU A 5 -72.78 41.43 -32.32
C GLU A 5 -73.07 42.68 -33.18
N ALA A 6 -72.44 42.99 -34.31
CA ALA A 6 -71.25 42.47 -35.00
C ALA A 6 -70.43 43.70 -35.52
N GLU A 7 -69.59 43.76 -36.56
CA GLU A 7 -69.12 42.87 -37.65
C GLU A 7 -67.65 43.29 -38.02
N PRO A 8 -66.92 42.60 -38.93
CA PRO A 8 -65.46 42.75 -39.10
C PRO A 8 -65.02 43.65 -40.28
N THR A 9 -63.71 43.91 -40.37
CA THR A 9 -63.05 44.28 -41.64
C THR A 9 -61.62 43.72 -41.68
N GLN A 10 -61.27 43.09 -42.80
CA GLN A 10 -59.94 42.60 -43.20
C GLN A 10 -59.60 43.22 -44.57
N PRO A 11 -58.39 43.02 -45.14
CA PRO A 11 -57.06 43.02 -44.52
C PRO A 11 -56.13 44.03 -45.26
N GLU A 12 -54.88 44.21 -44.81
CA GLU A 12 -53.74 44.39 -45.74
C GLU A 12 -52.38 44.07 -45.07
N THR A 13 -51.29 44.11 -45.82
CA THR A 13 -50.09 43.26 -45.63
C THR A 13 -48.82 43.96 -45.15
N SER A 14 -47.91 43.19 -44.53
CA SER A 14 -46.46 43.42 -44.41
C SER A 14 -46.02 44.64 -43.56
N GLU A 15 -45.25 44.51 -42.49
CA GLU A 15 -43.92 43.86 -42.39
C GLU A 15 -43.56 43.50 -40.92
N ALA A 16 -42.47 42.76 -40.71
CA ALA A 16 -41.98 42.41 -39.37
C ALA A 16 -40.98 43.45 -38.81
N PRO A 17 -40.82 43.51 -37.48
CA PRO A 17 -39.54 43.02 -36.97
C PRO A 17 -39.60 42.20 -35.65
N THR A 18 -38.88 41.08 -35.68
CA THR A 18 -37.90 40.59 -34.68
C THR A 18 -37.96 41.15 -33.25
N GLY A 19 -38.22 40.29 -32.24
CA GLY A 19 -38.22 40.70 -30.84
C GLY A 19 -38.24 39.59 -29.78
N GLN A 20 -37.19 38.76 -29.72
CA GLN A 20 -36.81 37.91 -28.56
C GLN A 20 -37.90 37.06 -27.87
N VAL A 21 -38.03 35.81 -28.30
CA VAL A 21 -38.29 34.70 -27.36
C VAL A 21 -37.00 34.48 -26.57
N PRO A 22 -37.02 34.32 -25.22
CA PRO A 22 -35.84 33.92 -24.47
C PRO A 22 -35.50 32.46 -24.77
N ALA A 23 -34.58 32.23 -25.71
CA ALA A 23 -34.02 30.92 -25.96
C ALA A 23 -33.23 30.47 -24.72
N GLY A 24 -33.77 29.49 -23.99
CA GLY A 24 -33.06 28.81 -22.91
C GLY A 24 -31.88 28.03 -23.50
N GLY A 25 -30.69 28.62 -23.46
CA GLY A 25 -29.45 28.04 -23.99
C GLY A 25 -28.91 26.89 -23.14
N GLU A 26 -29.65 25.80 -23.02
CA GLU A 26 -29.15 24.51 -22.51
C GLU A 26 -28.21 23.85 -23.53
N GLU A 27 -27.08 24.49 -23.84
CA GLU A 27 -26.13 23.93 -24.82
C GLU A 27 -24.69 23.86 -24.31
N THR A 28 -24.37 22.68 -23.76
CA THR A 28 -23.02 22.11 -23.67
C THR A 28 -21.93 22.94 -22.97
N SER A 29 -21.82 22.72 -21.65
CA SER A 29 -20.46 22.53 -21.11
C SER A 29 -19.81 21.38 -21.89
N ARG A 30 -18.72 21.63 -22.62
CA ARG A 30 -18.04 20.65 -23.49
C ARG A 30 -17.83 19.31 -22.75
N PRO A 31 -17.83 18.15 -23.45
CA PRO A 31 -17.60 16.85 -22.81
C PRO A 31 -16.37 16.85 -21.89
N GLU A 32 -15.27 17.44 -22.36
CA GLU A 32 -14.03 17.70 -21.61
C GLU A 32 -14.28 18.48 -20.31
N ALA A 33 -15.08 19.55 -20.34
CA ALA A 33 -15.44 20.35 -19.17
C ALA A 33 -16.44 19.65 -18.22
N ARG A 34 -16.95 18.46 -18.56
CA ARG A 34 -17.56 17.52 -17.59
C ARG A 34 -16.52 16.55 -17.05
N LEU A 35 -15.65 16.03 -17.91
CA LEU A 35 -14.59 15.08 -17.56
C LEU A 35 -13.56 15.70 -16.59
N GLU A 36 -13.14 16.94 -16.79
CA GLU A 36 -12.26 17.68 -15.85
C GLU A 36 -12.89 17.90 -14.48
N ARG A 37 -14.22 18.06 -14.40
CA ARG A 37 -14.94 18.13 -13.11
C ARG A 37 -15.02 16.77 -12.43
N ALA A 38 -15.22 15.69 -13.21
CA ALA A 38 -15.19 14.33 -12.68
C ALA A 38 -13.79 13.97 -12.15
N VAL A 39 -12.72 14.31 -12.87
CA VAL A 39 -11.33 14.15 -12.40
C VAL A 39 -11.12 14.89 -11.09
N ARG A 40 -11.40 16.20 -11.01
CA ARG A 40 -11.18 16.98 -9.77
C ARG A 40 -12.01 16.45 -8.58
N ALA A 41 -13.23 15.98 -8.82
CA ALA A 41 -14.05 15.38 -7.78
C ALA A 41 -13.48 14.02 -7.30
N ALA A 42 -12.96 13.20 -8.21
CA ALA A 42 -12.29 11.95 -7.87
C ALA A 42 -10.94 12.18 -7.17
N GLU A 43 -10.18 13.22 -7.55
CA GLU A 43 -8.94 13.64 -6.87
C GLU A 43 -9.22 14.11 -5.44
N GLN A 44 -10.23 14.96 -5.23
CA GLN A 44 -10.62 15.43 -3.91
C GLN A 44 -11.11 14.26 -3.02
N ALA A 45 -11.97 13.40 -3.54
CA ALA A 45 -12.47 12.23 -2.80
C ALA A 45 -11.36 11.20 -2.50
N LEU A 46 -10.33 11.09 -3.34
CA LEU A 46 -9.16 10.26 -3.07
C LEU A 46 -8.30 10.84 -1.95
N ILE A 47 -8.06 12.15 -1.95
CA ILE A 47 -7.30 12.86 -0.89
C ILE A 47 -8.03 12.72 0.46
N GLU A 48 -9.35 12.91 0.49
CA GLU A 48 -10.17 12.71 1.69
C GLU A 48 -10.10 11.26 2.19
N TYR A 49 -10.08 10.27 1.28
CA TYR A 49 -9.93 8.85 1.63
C TYR A 49 -8.53 8.49 2.12
N GLU A 50 -7.47 9.04 1.53
CA GLU A 50 -6.09 8.87 2.00
C GLU A 50 -5.87 9.49 3.39
N ILE A 51 -6.46 10.67 3.66
CA ILE A 51 -6.44 11.30 4.99
C ILE A 51 -7.18 10.44 6.02
N ALA A 52 -8.36 9.93 5.68
CA ALA A 52 -9.14 9.08 6.61
C ALA A 52 -8.40 7.76 6.91
N LEU A 53 -7.82 7.12 5.90
CA LEU A 53 -7.06 5.87 6.06
C LEU A 53 -5.79 6.06 6.90
N GLU A 54 -5.00 7.11 6.66
CA GLU A 54 -3.80 7.38 7.46
C GLU A 54 -4.17 7.77 8.91
N THR A 55 -5.30 8.46 9.11
CA THR A 55 -5.85 8.75 10.45
C THR A 55 -6.18 7.45 11.19
N PHE A 56 -6.97 6.56 10.59
CA PHE A 56 -7.32 5.26 11.18
C PHE A 56 -6.08 4.38 11.42
N ARG A 57 -5.09 4.41 10.52
CA ARG A 57 -3.81 3.71 10.71
C ARG A 57 -3.05 4.22 11.94
N VAL A 58 -3.05 5.53 12.20
CA VAL A 58 -2.44 6.14 13.39
C VAL A 58 -3.23 5.80 14.66
N GLU A 59 -4.57 5.73 14.59
CA GLU A 59 -5.42 5.25 15.68
C GLU A 59 -5.12 3.79 16.03
N VAL A 60 -4.99 2.90 15.02
CA VAL A 60 -4.57 1.50 15.18
C VAL A 60 -3.19 1.39 15.83
N GLU A 61 -2.20 2.19 15.41
CA GLU A 61 -0.86 2.15 16.03
C GLU A 61 -0.89 2.64 17.49
N ASN A 62 -1.60 3.73 17.78
CA ASN A 62 -1.70 4.29 19.13
C ASN A 62 -2.46 3.36 20.08
N PHE A 63 -3.59 2.79 19.63
CA PHE A 63 -4.32 1.80 20.40
C PHE A 63 -3.48 0.54 20.63
N SER A 64 -2.76 0.04 19.62
CA SER A 64 -1.84 -1.10 19.77
C SER A 64 -0.77 -0.84 20.85
N ARG A 65 -0.23 0.38 20.89
CA ARG A 65 0.74 0.83 21.91
C ARG A 65 0.12 0.87 23.31
N LEU A 66 -1.08 1.45 23.46
CA LEU A 66 -1.81 1.53 24.73
C LEU A 66 -2.26 0.15 25.22
N HIS A 67 -2.76 -0.70 24.33
CA HIS A 67 -3.09 -2.10 24.57
C HIS A 67 -1.89 -2.86 25.13
N HIS A 68 -0.74 -2.79 24.46
CA HIS A 68 0.48 -3.45 24.95
C HIS A 68 0.95 -2.89 26.30
N GLN A 69 0.87 -1.58 26.51
CA GLN A 69 1.29 -0.92 27.74
C GLN A 69 0.36 -1.22 28.94
N LYS A 70 -0.96 -1.15 28.76
CA LYS A 70 -1.96 -1.42 29.81
C LYS A 70 -2.08 -2.93 30.10
N LEU A 71 -2.22 -3.75 29.06
CA LEU A 71 -2.66 -5.15 29.18
C LEU A 71 -1.51 -6.17 29.09
N GLY A 72 -0.41 -5.83 28.40
CA GLY A 72 0.77 -6.70 28.26
C GLY A 72 1.29 -7.28 29.59
N PRO A 73 1.44 -6.47 30.66
CA PRO A 73 1.83 -6.97 31.98
C PRO A 73 0.82 -7.95 32.60
N MET A 74 -0.48 -7.82 32.28
CA MET A 74 -1.53 -8.70 32.79
C MET A 74 -1.54 -10.05 32.05
N TYR A 75 -1.37 -10.04 30.73
CA TYR A 75 -1.20 -11.28 29.95
C TYR A 75 0.03 -12.06 30.43
N ALA A 76 1.19 -11.40 30.58
CA ALA A 76 2.40 -12.03 31.10
C ALA A 76 2.23 -12.58 32.54
N ARG A 77 1.44 -11.89 33.39
CA ARG A 77 1.11 -12.38 34.74
C ARG A 77 0.20 -13.62 34.70
N LEU A 78 -0.77 -13.66 33.79
CA LEU A 78 -1.65 -14.81 33.60
C LEU A 78 -0.89 -16.04 33.08
N ASP A 79 -0.04 -15.88 32.05
CA ASP A 79 0.78 -17.00 31.54
C ASP A 79 1.74 -17.55 32.61
N GLU A 80 2.36 -16.70 33.43
CA GLU A 80 3.17 -17.14 34.59
C GLU A 80 2.34 -17.88 35.65
N LEU A 81 1.13 -17.40 35.95
CA LEU A 81 0.23 -18.05 36.90
C LEU A 81 -0.26 -19.41 36.39
N ASP A 82 -0.64 -19.53 35.12
CA ASP A 82 -1.01 -20.79 34.49
C ASP A 82 0.14 -21.80 34.55
N ALA A 83 1.38 -21.36 34.36
CA ALA A 83 2.57 -22.19 34.54
C ALA A 83 2.75 -22.64 36.00
N GLN A 84 2.64 -21.73 36.97
CA GLN A 84 2.74 -22.05 38.40
C GLN A 84 1.64 -23.01 38.87
N ILE A 85 0.40 -22.84 38.40
CA ILE A 85 -0.75 -23.72 38.68
C ILE A 85 -0.51 -25.12 38.10
N ALA A 86 -0.04 -25.21 36.86
CA ALA A 86 0.28 -26.49 36.23
C ALA A 86 1.44 -27.21 36.95
N GLU A 87 2.49 -26.49 37.34
CA GLU A 87 3.63 -27.01 38.11
C GLU A 87 3.21 -27.51 39.51
N ALA A 88 2.40 -26.72 40.24
CA ALA A 88 1.87 -27.12 41.55
C ALA A 88 0.93 -28.34 41.46
N THR A 89 0.11 -28.41 40.41
CA THR A 89 -0.74 -29.57 40.11
C THR A 89 0.11 -30.81 39.85
N ALA A 90 1.08 -30.71 38.94
CA ALA A 90 1.97 -31.81 38.57
C ALA A 90 2.82 -32.32 39.75
N ALA A 91 3.22 -31.44 40.66
CA ALA A 91 3.90 -31.80 41.90
C ALA A 91 3.01 -32.57 42.89
N ARG A 92 1.68 -32.31 42.88
CA ARG A 92 0.69 -32.99 43.74
C ARG A 92 0.18 -34.30 43.16
N THR A 93 0.00 -34.40 41.84
CA THR A 93 -0.50 -35.63 41.18
C THR A 93 0.63 -36.61 40.83
N GLY A 94 1.80 -36.10 40.48
CA GLY A 94 2.91 -36.90 39.92
C GLY A 94 2.65 -37.42 38.50
N ASP A 95 1.50 -37.11 37.91
CA ASP A 95 1.06 -37.65 36.62
C ASP A 95 2.04 -37.25 35.49
N PRO A 96 2.47 -38.17 34.61
CA PRO A 96 3.23 -37.83 33.42
C PRO A 96 2.58 -36.75 32.54
N GLU A 97 1.25 -36.75 32.41
CA GLU A 97 0.52 -35.77 31.59
C GLU A 97 0.45 -34.39 32.25
N ASP A 98 0.29 -34.30 33.57
CA ASP A 98 0.34 -33.00 34.27
C ASP A 98 1.76 -32.43 34.22
N ARG A 99 2.80 -33.26 34.34
CA ARG A 99 4.19 -32.83 34.13
C ARG A 99 4.46 -32.36 32.71
N ARG A 100 3.82 -32.96 31.70
CA ARG A 100 3.86 -32.49 30.30
C ARG A 100 3.22 -31.11 30.16
N LYS A 101 2.00 -30.93 30.68
CA LYS A 101 1.28 -29.63 30.68
C LYS A 101 2.08 -28.54 31.40
N ALA A 102 2.70 -28.86 32.54
CA ALA A 102 3.54 -27.93 33.30
C ALA A 102 4.76 -27.47 32.47
N ALA A 103 5.45 -28.39 31.81
CA ALA A 103 6.55 -28.04 30.92
C ALA A 103 6.09 -27.20 29.71
N GLU A 104 4.94 -27.52 29.11
CA GLU A 104 4.35 -26.76 27.99
C GLU A 104 3.84 -25.38 28.40
N ALA A 105 3.37 -25.19 29.64
CA ALA A 105 3.02 -23.88 30.18
C ALA A 105 4.29 -23.07 30.48
N ARG A 106 5.26 -23.63 31.21
CA ARG A 106 6.53 -22.98 31.52
C ARG A 106 7.32 -22.57 30.26
N ALA A 107 7.25 -23.36 29.19
CA ALA A 107 7.86 -23.06 27.90
C ALA A 107 7.19 -21.89 27.14
N ARG A 108 5.94 -21.50 27.45
CA ARG A 108 5.31 -20.29 26.92
C ARG A 108 5.77 -19.01 27.61
N VAL A 109 6.12 -19.10 28.90
CA VAL A 109 6.53 -17.95 29.72
C VAL A 109 8.02 -17.64 29.60
N MET A 110 8.85 -18.68 29.46
CA MET A 110 10.29 -18.52 29.29
C MET A 110 10.62 -17.73 28.01
N PRO A 111 11.53 -16.74 28.04
CA PRO A 111 12.14 -16.20 26.84
C PRO A 111 12.73 -17.35 26.01
N MET A 112 12.31 -17.47 24.74
CA MET A 112 12.70 -18.56 23.86
C MET A 112 14.24 -18.68 23.77
N PRO A 113 14.86 -19.76 24.30
CA PRO A 113 16.32 -19.87 24.32
C PRO A 113 16.89 -19.86 22.90
N GLY A 114 17.85 -18.96 22.66
CA GLY A 114 18.43 -18.73 21.34
C GLY A 114 17.74 -17.64 20.49
N VAL A 115 16.57 -17.10 20.90
CA VAL A 115 15.97 -15.91 20.23
C VAL A 115 16.74 -14.64 20.59
N GLU A 116 17.19 -14.50 21.85
CA GLU A 116 18.11 -13.42 22.25
C GLU A 116 19.44 -13.51 21.49
N GLU A 117 20.03 -14.71 21.33
CA GLU A 117 21.21 -14.92 20.49
C GLU A 117 20.96 -14.61 19.00
N LEU A 118 19.72 -14.80 18.52
CA LEU A 118 19.31 -14.41 17.17
C LEU A 118 19.26 -12.88 17.03
N PHE A 119 18.66 -12.17 17.99
CA PHE A 119 18.54 -10.71 17.96
C PHE A 119 19.86 -9.97 18.24
N HIS A 120 20.80 -10.58 18.97
CA HIS A 120 22.15 -10.03 19.16
C HIS A 120 22.96 -9.87 17.86
N GLY A 121 22.49 -10.43 16.73
CA GLY A 121 23.03 -10.16 15.39
C GLY A 121 22.28 -9.09 14.58
N TRP A 122 21.17 -8.53 15.09
CA TRP A 122 20.25 -7.66 14.32
C TRP A 122 20.01 -6.29 14.97
N MET A 123 20.13 -6.16 16.31
CA MET A 123 19.95 -4.90 17.03
C MET A 123 20.98 -4.71 18.16
N ASP A 124 21.26 -3.44 18.49
CA ASP A 124 21.99 -2.98 19.69
C ASP A 124 21.14 -2.02 20.54
N ALA A 125 21.77 -1.23 21.41
CA ALA A 125 21.08 -0.25 22.27
C ALA A 125 20.69 1.05 21.53
N GLU A 126 21.24 1.27 20.34
CA GLU A 126 20.99 2.42 19.48
C GLU A 126 19.96 2.10 18.37
N GLY A 127 19.81 0.84 17.95
CA GLY A 127 18.71 0.37 17.11
C GLY A 127 19.03 -0.86 16.27
N LEU A 128 18.42 -0.94 15.07
CA LEU A 128 18.72 -1.95 14.05
C LEU A 128 20.11 -1.71 13.43
N TYR A 129 20.92 -2.77 13.32
CA TYR A 129 22.17 -2.70 12.57
C TYR A 129 21.91 -2.37 11.08
N PRO A 130 22.78 -1.61 10.40
CA PRO A 130 22.60 -1.22 8.99
C PRO A 130 22.37 -2.41 8.05
N GLU A 131 23.02 -3.54 8.32
CA GLU A 131 22.90 -4.79 7.58
C GLU A 131 21.49 -5.41 7.72
N ALA A 132 20.90 -5.36 8.90
CA ALA A 132 19.53 -5.81 9.14
C ALA A 132 18.52 -4.90 8.42
N ALA A 133 18.72 -3.57 8.48
CA ALA A 133 17.91 -2.61 7.74
C ALA A 133 18.01 -2.80 6.21
N ALA A 134 19.19 -3.14 5.69
CA ALA A 134 19.39 -3.45 4.27
C ALA A 134 18.68 -4.75 3.83
N MET A 135 18.57 -5.75 4.71
CA MET A 135 17.81 -6.98 4.42
C MET A 135 16.29 -6.78 4.54
N LEU A 136 15.80 -6.01 5.51
CA LEU A 136 14.36 -5.71 5.63
C LEU A 136 13.82 -4.78 4.53
N THR A 137 14.68 -4.07 3.80
CA THR A 137 14.28 -3.13 2.72
C THR A 137 14.41 -3.73 1.31
N ASP A 138 14.81 -5.00 1.19
CA ASP A 138 14.93 -5.79 -0.06
C ASP A 138 15.66 -5.07 -1.22
N GLN A 139 16.64 -4.22 -0.89
CA GLN A 139 17.37 -3.45 -1.89
C GLN A 139 18.39 -4.32 -2.65
N SER A 140 17.96 -4.80 -3.81
CA SER A 140 18.74 -5.63 -4.75
C SER A 140 20.01 -4.92 -5.31
N VAL A 141 21.06 -4.84 -4.50
CA VAL A 141 22.41 -4.43 -4.95
C VAL A 141 23.19 -5.67 -5.42
N ARG A 142 22.97 -6.09 -6.67
CA ARG A 142 23.70 -7.23 -7.26
C ARG A 142 25.16 -6.85 -7.59
N PRO A 143 26.19 -7.48 -6.97
CA PRO A 143 27.59 -7.25 -7.33
C PRO A 143 27.92 -7.81 -8.73
N PRO A 144 28.88 -7.23 -9.46
CA PRO A 144 29.23 -7.67 -10.82
C PRO A 144 29.90 -9.05 -10.80
N GLN A 145 29.35 -9.99 -11.57
CA GLN A 145 29.68 -11.42 -11.43
C GLN A 145 31.05 -11.83 -11.99
N ARG A 146 31.67 -11.03 -12.87
CA ARG A 146 32.98 -11.33 -13.49
C ARG A 146 33.81 -10.08 -13.80
N VAL A 147 35.12 -10.17 -13.54
CA VAL A 147 36.14 -9.14 -13.86
C VAL A 147 36.40 -9.01 -15.38
N ARG A 148 35.99 -9.99 -16.19
CA ARG A 148 36.07 -9.94 -17.66
C ARG A 148 34.78 -10.51 -18.27
N PRO A 149 34.06 -9.75 -19.13
CA PRO A 149 32.99 -10.29 -19.97
C PRO A 149 33.50 -11.39 -20.90
N GLY A 150 32.62 -12.36 -21.21
CA GLY A 150 32.90 -13.50 -22.07
C GLY A 150 33.12 -13.14 -23.54
N GLU A 151 33.48 -14.12 -24.37
CA GLU A 151 33.79 -13.87 -25.78
C GLU A 151 32.55 -13.51 -26.60
N GLU A 152 31.39 -14.08 -26.28
CA GLU A 152 30.11 -13.69 -26.90
C GLU A 152 29.65 -12.31 -26.39
N ALA A 153 29.82 -11.96 -25.10
CA ALA A 153 29.60 -10.58 -24.62
C ALA A 153 30.43 -9.56 -25.44
N ARG A 154 31.71 -9.85 -25.66
CA ARG A 154 32.65 -9.02 -26.42
C ARG A 154 32.30 -8.95 -27.91
N LYS A 155 31.60 -9.94 -28.45
CA LYS A 155 31.13 -9.97 -29.85
C LYS A 155 29.86 -9.15 -30.00
N LEU A 156 28.82 -9.48 -29.22
CA LEU A 156 27.55 -8.74 -29.18
C LEU A 156 27.77 -7.25 -28.94
N TYR A 157 28.58 -6.87 -27.94
CA TYR A 157 28.93 -5.49 -27.65
C TYR A 157 29.54 -4.74 -28.85
N ARG A 158 30.54 -5.35 -29.53
CA ARG A 158 31.19 -4.72 -30.70
C ARG A 158 30.24 -4.61 -31.90
N GLU A 159 29.34 -5.57 -32.09
CA GLU A 159 28.33 -5.50 -33.13
C GLU A 159 27.27 -4.43 -32.85
N LEU A 160 26.81 -4.32 -31.60
CA LEU A 160 25.86 -3.30 -31.15
C LEU A 160 26.43 -1.89 -31.29
N VAL A 161 27.61 -1.63 -30.71
CA VAL A 161 28.25 -0.31 -30.77
C VAL A 161 28.49 0.12 -32.22
N ARG A 162 28.87 -0.80 -33.12
CA ARG A 162 29.04 -0.52 -34.55
C ARG A 162 27.74 -0.18 -35.30
N LYS A 163 26.59 -0.72 -34.87
CA LYS A 163 25.27 -0.48 -35.50
C LYS A 163 24.60 0.79 -34.94
N ALA A 164 24.76 1.04 -33.64
CA ALA A 164 23.97 2.02 -32.89
C ALA A 164 24.74 3.29 -32.47
N HIS A 165 26.00 3.49 -32.90
CA HIS A 165 26.79 4.67 -32.53
C HIS A 165 26.05 6.00 -32.84
N PRO A 166 26.08 7.01 -31.96
CA PRO A 166 25.40 8.30 -32.17
C PRO A 166 25.89 9.04 -33.41
N ASP A 167 27.19 9.02 -33.72
CA ASP A 167 27.82 9.65 -34.90
C ASP A 167 27.27 9.17 -36.26
N LEU A 168 26.43 8.13 -36.28
CA LEU A 168 25.74 7.64 -37.49
C LEU A 168 24.40 8.34 -37.75
N ALA A 169 23.88 9.11 -36.78
CA ALA A 169 22.68 9.93 -36.94
C ALA A 169 23.02 11.36 -37.38
N GLN A 170 22.12 11.97 -38.14
CA GLN A 170 22.21 13.39 -38.53
C GLN A 170 21.21 14.26 -37.76
N GLU A 171 20.14 13.66 -37.21
CA GLU A 171 19.10 14.34 -36.45
C GLU A 171 19.33 14.21 -34.95
N GLU A 172 19.07 15.29 -34.20
CA GLU A 172 19.36 15.37 -32.76
C GLU A 172 18.53 14.37 -31.93
N GLY A 173 17.26 14.13 -32.29
CA GLY A 173 16.42 13.11 -31.66
C GLY A 173 16.93 11.68 -31.88
N GLU A 174 17.34 11.34 -33.11
CA GLU A 174 17.90 10.02 -33.42
C GLU A 174 19.25 9.81 -32.72
N ARG A 175 20.07 10.87 -32.64
CA ARG A 175 21.34 10.88 -31.91
C ARG A 175 21.13 10.63 -30.42
N ASN A 176 20.18 11.31 -29.78
CA ASN A 176 19.89 11.12 -28.36
C ASN A 176 19.40 9.69 -28.07
N ARG A 177 18.48 9.15 -28.89
CA ARG A 177 18.03 7.74 -28.80
C ARG A 177 19.20 6.76 -28.93
N ARG A 178 20.16 7.03 -29.82
CA ARG A 178 21.38 6.23 -29.98
C ARG A 178 22.30 6.32 -28.76
N GLU A 179 22.45 7.48 -28.17
CA GLU A 179 23.28 7.70 -26.98
C GLU A 179 22.72 7.00 -25.73
N GLU A 180 21.40 7.06 -25.50
CA GLU A 180 20.70 6.31 -24.45
C GLU A 180 20.82 4.79 -24.66
N PHE A 181 20.63 4.31 -25.89
CA PHE A 181 20.76 2.89 -26.22
C PHE A 181 22.21 2.40 -26.02
N ILE A 182 23.22 3.16 -26.46
CA ILE A 182 24.63 2.85 -26.23
C ILE A 182 24.96 2.85 -24.73
N THR A 183 24.38 3.74 -23.93
CA THR A 183 24.53 3.73 -22.46
C THR A 183 23.98 2.43 -21.84
N ARG A 184 22.83 1.93 -22.30
CA ARG A 184 22.27 0.63 -21.87
C ARG A 184 23.16 -0.55 -22.28
N VAL A 185 23.68 -0.55 -23.51
CA VAL A 185 24.65 -1.55 -24.02
C VAL A 185 25.95 -1.55 -23.23
N ASN A 186 26.50 -0.37 -22.90
CA ASN A 186 27.70 -0.20 -22.08
C ASN A 186 27.48 -0.79 -20.67
N ALA A 187 26.33 -0.51 -20.05
CA ALA A 187 25.99 -1.02 -18.73
C ALA A 187 25.81 -2.56 -18.70
N ALA A 188 25.18 -3.14 -19.73
CA ALA A 188 25.06 -4.59 -19.88
C ALA A 188 26.45 -5.26 -20.06
N TYR A 189 27.29 -4.69 -20.93
CA TYR A 189 28.65 -5.19 -21.15
C TYR A 189 29.55 -5.06 -19.90
N ALA A 190 29.45 -3.97 -19.14
CA ALA A 190 30.20 -3.78 -17.90
C ALA A 190 29.87 -4.83 -16.82
N ARG A 191 28.63 -5.34 -16.79
CA ARG A 191 28.22 -6.45 -15.92
C ARG A 191 28.56 -7.84 -16.46
N GLY A 192 28.94 -7.95 -17.74
CA GLY A 192 29.15 -9.22 -18.44
C GLY A 192 27.86 -9.93 -18.84
N ASP A 193 26.77 -9.18 -19.05
CA ASP A 193 25.39 -9.67 -19.18
C ASP A 193 25.09 -10.17 -20.61
N GLU A 194 25.42 -11.43 -20.90
CA GLU A 194 25.25 -12.06 -22.22
C GLU A 194 23.78 -12.37 -22.59
N ALA A 195 22.85 -12.28 -21.65
CA ALA A 195 21.41 -12.36 -21.93
C ALA A 195 20.91 -10.99 -22.42
N LEU A 196 21.11 -9.94 -21.61
CA LEU A 196 20.67 -8.58 -21.93
C LEU A 196 21.34 -8.03 -23.20
N LEU A 197 22.60 -8.38 -23.48
CA LEU A 197 23.27 -8.01 -24.74
C LEU A 197 22.65 -8.67 -25.99
N ARG A 198 21.90 -9.77 -25.85
CA ARG A 198 21.15 -10.39 -26.95
C ARG A 198 19.78 -9.74 -27.12
N GLU A 199 19.06 -9.55 -26.01
CA GLU A 199 17.80 -8.80 -25.95
C GLU A 199 17.94 -7.40 -26.58
N LEU A 200 18.99 -6.65 -26.22
CA LEU A 200 19.30 -5.34 -26.81
C LEU A 200 19.59 -5.42 -28.33
N SER A 201 20.13 -6.55 -28.83
CA SER A 201 20.34 -6.74 -30.27
C SER A 201 19.06 -7.10 -31.03
N GLU A 202 18.06 -7.65 -30.34
CA GLU A 202 16.73 -7.90 -30.90
C GLU A 202 15.88 -6.61 -30.85
N GLU A 203 15.96 -5.84 -29.76
CA GLU A 203 15.40 -4.49 -29.65
C GLU A 203 15.92 -3.55 -30.75
N TRP A 204 17.24 -3.51 -30.97
CA TRP A 204 17.81 -2.69 -32.05
C TRP A 204 17.37 -3.14 -33.45
N ALA A 205 17.12 -4.44 -33.64
CA ALA A 205 16.64 -4.99 -34.91
C ALA A 205 15.14 -4.75 -35.14
N ALA A 206 14.33 -4.62 -34.08
CA ALA A 206 12.93 -4.21 -34.15
C ALA A 206 12.75 -2.73 -34.54
N GLY A 207 13.76 -1.89 -34.29
CA GLY A 207 13.77 -0.47 -34.65
C GLY A 207 13.20 0.43 -33.54
N PRO A 208 12.95 1.73 -33.83
CA PRO A 208 12.17 2.57 -32.93
C PRO A 208 10.72 2.06 -32.89
N ALA A 209 10.13 2.03 -31.69
CA ALA A 209 8.67 2.01 -31.59
C ALA A 209 8.08 3.23 -32.33
N PRO A 210 6.90 3.12 -32.95
CA PRO A 210 6.27 4.26 -33.62
C PRO A 210 6.08 5.40 -32.61
N GLU A 211 6.21 6.65 -33.09
CA GLU A 211 5.98 7.82 -32.25
C GLU A 211 4.59 7.73 -31.60
N VAL A 212 4.58 7.64 -30.27
CA VAL A 212 3.34 7.64 -29.50
C VAL A 212 2.75 9.03 -29.64
N GLN A 213 1.68 9.14 -30.43
CA GLN A 213 0.95 10.40 -30.58
C GLN A 213 0.56 10.89 -29.17
N PRO A 214 0.81 12.16 -28.83
CA PRO A 214 0.46 12.68 -27.51
C PRO A 214 -1.04 12.52 -27.31
N LEU A 215 -1.42 11.94 -26.17
CA LEU A 215 -2.82 11.70 -25.81
C LEU A 215 -3.64 12.97 -26.00
N THR A 216 -4.83 12.85 -26.58
CA THR A 216 -5.76 13.99 -26.62
C THR A 216 -6.13 14.37 -25.18
N ARG A 217 -6.54 15.63 -24.98
CA ARG A 217 -6.94 16.12 -23.66
C ARG A 217 -8.03 15.26 -23.00
N SER A 218 -8.91 14.66 -23.79
CA SER A 218 -9.90 13.71 -23.29
C SER A 218 -9.25 12.40 -22.80
N GLU A 219 -8.31 11.83 -23.54
CA GLU A 219 -7.61 10.59 -23.18
C GLU A 219 -6.69 10.76 -21.95
N GLU A 220 -6.01 11.91 -21.82
CA GLU A 220 -5.27 12.27 -20.59
C GLU A 220 -6.17 12.16 -19.34
N LEU A 221 -7.38 12.73 -19.42
CA LEU A 221 -8.32 12.79 -18.31
C LEU A 221 -8.97 11.42 -18.03
N TYR A 222 -9.20 10.60 -19.05
CA TYR A 222 -9.63 9.21 -18.86
C TYR A 222 -8.54 8.35 -18.22
N ALA A 223 -7.28 8.46 -18.66
CA ALA A 223 -6.15 7.78 -18.03
C ALA A 223 -5.95 8.25 -16.57
N ARG A 224 -6.20 9.53 -16.28
CA ARG A 224 -6.19 10.07 -14.91
C ARG A 224 -7.32 9.48 -14.05
N LEU A 225 -8.55 9.36 -14.56
CA LEU A 225 -9.64 8.69 -13.84
C LEU A 225 -9.34 7.23 -13.54
N GLU A 226 -8.79 6.49 -14.51
CA GLU A 226 -8.41 5.09 -14.36
C GLU A 226 -7.33 4.92 -13.28
N TRP A 227 -6.29 5.77 -13.29
CA TRP A 227 -5.27 5.79 -12.24
C TRP A 227 -5.86 6.10 -10.85
N LEU A 228 -6.80 7.04 -10.74
CA LEU A 228 -7.47 7.37 -9.48
C LEU A 228 -8.32 6.20 -8.96
N ALA A 229 -9.01 5.47 -9.85
CA ALA A 229 -9.77 4.28 -9.50
C ALA A 229 -8.85 3.14 -9.00
N GLN A 230 -7.77 2.85 -9.72
CA GLN A 230 -6.79 1.83 -9.33
C GLN A 230 -6.09 2.17 -8.00
N ARG A 231 -5.72 3.44 -7.80
CA ARG A 231 -5.14 3.92 -6.53
C ARG A 231 -6.14 3.79 -5.38
N LYS A 232 -7.42 4.11 -5.60
CA LYS A 232 -8.48 3.91 -4.59
C LYS A 232 -8.62 2.43 -4.22
N GLU A 233 -8.71 1.53 -5.20
CA GLU A 233 -8.90 0.10 -4.95
C GLU A 233 -7.76 -0.49 -4.09
N LEU A 234 -6.51 -0.13 -4.40
CA LEU A 234 -5.35 -0.51 -3.58
C LEU A 234 -5.47 -0.02 -2.12
N LEU A 235 -5.90 1.22 -1.91
CA LEU A 235 -6.10 1.78 -0.57
C LEU A 235 -7.27 1.11 0.15
N SER A 236 -8.31 0.69 -0.58
CA SER A 236 -9.45 -0.05 0.00
C SER A 236 -9.08 -1.47 0.44
N VAL A 237 -8.11 -2.12 -0.21
CA VAL A 237 -7.52 -3.36 0.32
C VAL A 237 -6.77 -3.09 1.64
N LEU A 238 -5.91 -2.08 1.69
CA LEU A 238 -5.14 -1.73 2.89
C LEU A 238 -6.04 -1.30 4.07
N ALA A 239 -7.11 -0.53 3.79
CA ALA A 239 -8.11 -0.17 4.79
C ALA A 239 -8.79 -1.41 5.39
N LYS A 240 -9.18 -2.35 4.53
CA LYS A 240 -9.78 -3.61 4.94
C LYS A 240 -8.83 -4.48 5.77
N GLU A 241 -7.56 -4.57 5.39
CA GLU A 241 -6.54 -5.32 6.15
C GLU A 241 -6.32 -4.73 7.55
N LEU A 242 -6.31 -3.39 7.69
CA LEU A 242 -6.26 -2.73 9.00
C LEU A 242 -7.52 -2.98 9.83
N GLU A 243 -8.70 -2.90 9.22
CA GLU A 243 -9.99 -3.18 9.87
C GLU A 243 -10.14 -4.63 10.34
N GLU A 244 -9.74 -5.61 9.53
CA GLU A 244 -9.82 -7.05 9.84
C GLU A 244 -8.70 -7.54 10.76
N GLY A 245 -7.64 -6.75 10.95
CA GLY A 245 -6.63 -6.98 11.99
C GLY A 245 -7.21 -6.86 13.41
N ALA A 246 -6.62 -7.57 14.38
CA ALA A 246 -7.17 -7.67 15.74
C ALA A 246 -7.47 -6.32 16.41
N ILE A 247 -6.56 -5.35 16.28
CA ILE A 247 -6.72 -4.00 16.84
C ILE A 247 -7.81 -3.19 16.09
N GLY A 248 -7.90 -3.29 14.76
CA GLY A 248 -8.98 -2.67 13.99
C GLY A 248 -10.35 -3.29 14.33
N GLY A 249 -10.37 -4.58 14.64
CA GLY A 249 -11.54 -5.26 15.21
C GLY A 249 -11.99 -4.65 16.55
N MET A 250 -11.05 -4.35 17.45
CA MET A 250 -11.34 -3.70 18.74
C MET A 250 -11.83 -2.26 18.58
N LEU A 251 -11.18 -1.46 17.71
CA LEU A 251 -11.65 -0.10 17.41
C LEU A 251 -13.05 -0.07 16.79
N ARG A 252 -13.42 -1.07 15.97
CA ARG A 252 -14.79 -1.22 15.43
C ARG A 252 -15.83 -1.66 16.47
N LEU A 253 -15.43 -2.16 17.64
CA LEU A 253 -16.33 -2.45 18.76
C LEU A 253 -16.60 -1.22 19.64
N ALA A 254 -15.64 -0.31 19.76
CA ALA A 254 -15.76 0.93 20.53
C ALA A 254 -15.24 2.16 19.74
N PRO A 255 -15.96 2.59 18.69
CA PRO A 255 -15.50 3.67 17.81
C PRO A 255 -15.53 5.07 18.45
N ASP A 256 -16.43 5.30 19.42
CA ASP A 256 -16.59 6.60 20.09
C ASP A 256 -15.69 6.77 21.33
N ASP A 257 -15.32 5.68 22.01
CA ASP A 257 -14.47 5.67 23.20
C ASP A 257 -13.68 4.33 23.31
N PRO A 258 -12.56 4.21 22.58
CA PRO A 258 -11.73 3.01 22.64
C PRO A 258 -10.86 2.94 23.91
N ASP A 259 -10.64 4.05 24.62
CA ASP A 259 -9.85 4.06 25.86
C ASP A 259 -10.61 3.37 27.01
N THR A 260 -11.91 3.62 27.13
CA THR A 260 -12.78 2.90 28.08
C THR A 260 -12.81 1.40 27.79
N LEU A 261 -12.84 0.96 26.52
CA LEU A 261 -12.78 -0.46 26.18
C LEU A 261 -11.48 -1.12 26.69
N LEU A 262 -10.34 -0.43 26.63
CA LEU A 262 -9.09 -0.95 27.19
C LEU A 262 -9.15 -1.08 28.71
N ASP A 263 -9.81 -0.16 29.42
CA ASP A 263 -9.94 -0.24 30.88
C ASP A 263 -10.95 -1.31 31.32
N GLU A 264 -12.05 -1.51 30.59
CA GLU A 264 -12.96 -2.66 30.82
C GLU A 264 -12.24 -4.02 30.67
N ILE A 265 -11.36 -4.14 29.67
CA ILE A 265 -10.55 -5.36 29.48
C ILE A 265 -9.49 -5.49 30.58
N ALA A 266 -8.89 -4.38 31.02
CA ALA A 266 -7.94 -4.39 32.14
C ALA A 266 -8.60 -4.88 33.44
N GLU A 267 -9.81 -4.44 33.77
CA GLU A 267 -10.57 -4.95 34.93
C GLU A 267 -10.88 -6.45 34.80
N GLN A 268 -11.27 -6.91 33.61
CA GLN A 268 -11.53 -8.34 33.36
C GLN A 268 -10.27 -9.22 33.48
N LEU A 269 -9.10 -8.71 33.08
CA LEU A 269 -7.82 -9.41 33.23
C LEU A 269 -7.35 -9.42 34.70
N LEU A 270 -7.52 -8.31 35.43
CA LEU A 270 -7.24 -8.25 36.87
C LEU A 270 -8.10 -9.23 37.68
N ALA A 271 -9.39 -9.36 37.33
CA ALA A 271 -10.28 -10.34 37.96
C ALA A 271 -9.80 -11.79 37.73
N GLN A 272 -9.33 -12.11 36.53
CA GLN A 272 -8.75 -13.42 36.22
C GLN A 272 -7.41 -13.65 36.96
N VAL A 273 -6.54 -12.64 37.05
CA VAL A 273 -5.29 -12.73 37.83
C VAL A 273 -5.59 -13.09 39.28
N ALA A 274 -6.55 -12.41 39.92
CA ALA A 274 -6.96 -12.71 41.29
C ALA A 274 -7.57 -14.11 41.45
N GLU A 275 -8.34 -14.60 40.47
CA GLU A 275 -8.86 -15.98 40.49
C GLU A 275 -7.73 -17.02 40.43
N ARG A 276 -6.73 -16.82 39.56
CA ARG A 276 -5.57 -17.71 39.40
C ARG A 276 -4.64 -17.66 40.61
N GLU A 277 -4.40 -16.48 41.19
CA GLU A 277 -3.62 -16.34 42.44
C GLU A 277 -4.29 -17.12 43.58
N ALA A 278 -5.61 -16.98 43.76
CA ALA A 278 -6.37 -17.76 44.74
C ALA A 278 -6.44 -19.27 44.41
N GLU A 279 -6.28 -19.68 43.15
CA GLU A 279 -6.17 -21.09 42.76
C GLU A 279 -4.79 -21.68 43.10
N LEU A 280 -3.72 -20.93 42.79
CA LEU A 280 -2.36 -21.31 43.15
C LEU A 280 -2.20 -21.45 44.67
N GLU A 281 -2.72 -20.50 45.46
CA GLU A 281 -2.73 -20.60 46.92
C GLU A 281 -3.40 -21.89 47.42
N ARG A 282 -4.57 -22.26 46.88
CA ARG A 282 -5.27 -23.52 47.21
C ARG A 282 -4.50 -24.78 46.79
N LEU A 283 -3.59 -24.67 45.83
CA LEU A 283 -2.73 -25.76 45.40
C LEU A 283 -1.43 -25.87 46.23
N THR A 284 -0.92 -24.75 46.77
CA THR A 284 0.36 -24.72 47.49
C THR A 284 0.27 -24.72 49.02
N ALA A 285 -0.93 -24.52 49.59
CA ALA A 285 -1.22 -24.64 51.03
C ALA A 285 -1.49 -26.08 51.49
#